data_AF-A0A0A0B1G9-F1
#
_entry.id   AF-A0A0A0B1G9-F1
#
_cell.length_a   1.000
_cell.length_b   1.000
_cell.length_c   1.000
_cell.angle_alpha   90.00
_cell.angle_beta   90.00
_cell.angle_gamma   90.00
#
_symmetry.space_group_name_H-M   'P 1'
#
loop_
_entity.id
_entity.type
_entity.pdbx_description
1 polymer ?
#
loop_
_entity_poly.entity_id
_entity_poly.type
_entity_poly.pdbx_seq_one_letter_code
_entity_poly.pdbx_strand_id
1 'polypeptide(L)'
;FADLVLETWDLQCERNGREHRTADMGCQQLVVRRGQPFTITLHFSGRSYKEGVDKLAFNVETGPCPIEMSGTRSHFAVTDFPEELGWNAVVQQQDGDSLSVSLCSPPSARIGRYSLTVETSTGYQGSSYHIGDFVLLFNAWHPEDTVFLRDEDERCEYVLAQQGLIYQGARDYITSTPWNFGQFEDDILSICLKLLDTNPKFLRDQNRDCSRRNDPVYIGRVVSAMVNCNDEDRGVLAGRWDNNYEDGMSPMAWIGSVDILKRWKKFGCQPVKYGQCWVFAAVACTVMRCLGIPSRVVTNYNSAHDTNGNLIIDRYLNEMGEEDRRSRDMIWNFHCWVESWMARPDLAPGYDGWQALDPTPQEKSEGVFCCGPAPVRAIKEGDLQLKYDIPFVFAEVNADVVYWVVRHDGTEKKSTHSSVVGKNISTKSVGRDSREDITHTYKYPEGSEKEREVFAKAEHEKSSLREEDEGLHLKIKLSEGANIGCDFDVFAVINNNSDTERVCRLMLCARTASYNGTVGPQCGMKDLLNVTLAPWAEHRVPLRILYEKYGEILTQDNLIKVVALLTEYQTGDVIVAVRDVYIQNPEIKIRILGEPMQKRKLVAEISLVNPFAVPLNNCVFLAEGTGLTDGQQIKEL
;
A
#
# COMPACT_ATOMS: atom_id res chain seq x y z
N PHE A 1 -37.90 -44.17 19.46
CA PHE A 1 -38.12 -43.05 18.51
C PHE A 1 -37.30 -43.36 17.28
N ALA A 2 -37.78 -43.06 16.07
CA ALA A 2 -36.94 -43.16 14.88
C ALA A 2 -35.78 -42.15 15.00
N ASP A 3 -34.60 -42.50 14.53
CA ASP A 3 -33.44 -41.60 14.58
C ASP A 3 -33.68 -40.34 13.75
N LEU A 4 -33.12 -39.20 14.17
CA LEU A 4 -33.13 -37.99 13.37
C LEU A 4 -32.08 -38.12 12.26
N VAL A 5 -32.52 -38.29 11.01
CA VAL A 5 -31.63 -38.50 9.86
C VAL A 5 -31.63 -37.24 9.00
N LEU A 6 -30.45 -36.65 8.80
CA LEU A 6 -30.27 -35.52 7.88
C LEU A 6 -30.32 -36.02 6.44
N GLU A 7 -31.21 -35.45 5.62
CA GLU A 7 -31.40 -35.81 4.21
C GLU A 7 -30.63 -34.88 3.28
N THR A 8 -30.88 -33.56 3.41
CA THR A 8 -30.22 -32.52 2.62
C THR A 8 -30.02 -31.26 3.46
N TRP A 9 -29.19 -30.34 2.96
CA TRP A 9 -28.93 -29.06 3.62
C TRP A 9 -28.71 -27.95 2.59
N ASP A 10 -28.94 -26.71 3.00
CA ASP A 10 -28.67 -25.50 2.23
C ASP A 10 -27.92 -24.50 3.12
N LEU A 11 -26.74 -24.07 2.66
CA LEU A 11 -25.91 -23.09 3.35
C LEU A 11 -26.36 -21.64 3.10
N GLN A 12 -27.45 -21.43 2.35
CA GLN A 12 -28.06 -20.14 2.06
C GLN A 12 -27.06 -19.11 1.51
N CYS A 13 -26.15 -19.55 0.62
CA CYS A 13 -24.99 -18.77 0.18
C CYS A 13 -25.35 -17.37 -0.35
N GLU A 14 -26.42 -17.25 -1.16
CA GLU A 14 -26.83 -15.94 -1.73
C GLU A 14 -27.37 -14.99 -0.65
N ARG A 15 -28.20 -15.48 0.26
CA ARG A 15 -28.77 -14.68 1.35
C ARG A 15 -27.66 -14.24 2.31
N ASN A 16 -26.87 -15.18 2.80
CA ASN A 16 -25.77 -14.91 3.71
C ASN A 16 -24.73 -13.99 3.04
N GLY A 17 -24.41 -14.20 1.76
CA GLY A 17 -23.48 -13.35 1.02
C GLY A 17 -23.93 -11.88 0.96
N ARG A 18 -25.22 -11.62 0.76
CA ARG A 18 -25.77 -10.25 0.83
C ARG A 18 -25.69 -9.67 2.24
N GLU A 19 -26.12 -10.42 3.24
CA GLU A 19 -26.13 -9.97 4.64
C GLU A 19 -24.71 -9.72 5.17
N HIS A 20 -23.72 -10.49 4.71
CA HIS A 20 -22.31 -10.36 5.12
C HIS A 20 -21.47 -9.46 4.21
N ARG A 21 -22.06 -8.84 3.18
CA ARG A 21 -21.34 -7.97 2.22
C ARG A 21 -20.18 -8.72 1.57
N THR A 22 -20.46 -9.93 1.09
CA THR A 22 -19.55 -10.86 0.41
C THR A 22 -20.17 -11.44 -0.87
N ALA A 23 -21.33 -10.95 -1.30
CA ALA A 23 -22.04 -11.42 -2.50
C ALA A 23 -21.19 -11.33 -3.78
N ASP A 24 -20.34 -10.31 -3.89
CA ASP A 24 -19.46 -10.11 -5.04
C ASP A 24 -18.31 -11.13 -5.13
N MET A 25 -18.00 -11.85 -4.04
CA MET A 25 -17.01 -12.95 -4.03
C MET A 25 -17.55 -14.25 -4.66
N GLY A 26 -18.75 -14.19 -5.25
CA GLY A 26 -19.47 -15.32 -5.78
C GLY A 26 -20.32 -16.04 -4.73
N CYS A 27 -21.35 -16.75 -5.20
CA CYS A 27 -22.26 -17.55 -4.36
C CYS A 27 -22.00 -19.06 -4.47
N GLN A 28 -20.88 -19.49 -5.08
CA GLN A 28 -20.53 -20.90 -5.24
C GLN A 28 -20.02 -21.54 -3.94
N GLN A 29 -19.44 -20.73 -3.05
CA GLN A 29 -19.00 -21.11 -1.70
C GLN A 29 -19.58 -20.11 -0.70
N LEU A 30 -19.91 -20.57 0.51
CA LEU A 30 -20.34 -19.67 1.59
C LEU A 30 -19.13 -18.85 2.08
N VAL A 31 -19.23 -17.52 1.99
CA VAL A 31 -18.23 -16.59 2.54
C VAL A 31 -18.93 -15.65 3.51
N VAL A 32 -18.49 -15.66 4.76
CA VAL A 32 -19.11 -14.91 5.87
C VAL A 32 -18.04 -14.16 6.67
N ARG A 33 -18.48 -13.23 7.51
CA ARG A 33 -17.61 -12.40 8.35
C ARG A 33 -17.83 -12.76 9.82
N ARG A 34 -16.75 -12.85 10.59
CA ARG A 34 -16.79 -13.24 12.00
C ARG A 34 -17.65 -12.30 12.86
N GLY A 35 -18.21 -12.82 13.94
CA GLY A 35 -19.07 -12.05 14.86
C GLY A 35 -20.49 -11.78 14.34
N GLN A 36 -20.77 -12.02 13.07
CA GLN A 36 -22.10 -11.86 12.51
C GLN A 36 -22.78 -13.23 12.30
N PRO A 37 -24.06 -13.39 12.66
CA PRO A 37 -24.78 -14.64 12.44
C PRO A 37 -25.07 -14.88 10.96
N PHE A 38 -25.01 -16.14 10.53
CA PHE A 38 -25.43 -16.62 9.22
C PHE A 38 -26.41 -17.79 9.37
N THR A 39 -27.31 -17.95 8.41
CA THR A 39 -28.39 -18.94 8.49
C THR A 39 -28.09 -20.16 7.63
N ILE A 40 -28.35 -21.36 8.12
CA ILE A 40 -28.36 -22.59 7.33
C ILE A 40 -29.72 -23.28 7.46
N THR A 41 -30.08 -24.10 6.48
CA THR A 41 -31.31 -24.89 6.48
C THR A 41 -30.96 -26.37 6.42
N LEU A 42 -31.49 -27.14 7.36
CA LEU A 42 -31.33 -28.58 7.46
C LEU A 42 -32.67 -29.25 7.15
N HIS A 43 -32.68 -30.24 6.27
CA HIS A 43 -33.86 -31.02 5.92
C HIS A 43 -33.69 -32.45 6.45
N PHE A 44 -34.63 -32.90 7.27
CA PHE A 44 -34.60 -34.23 7.87
C PHE A 44 -35.55 -35.19 7.17
N SER A 45 -35.21 -36.47 7.15
CA SER A 45 -36.04 -37.52 6.55
C SER A 45 -36.94 -38.19 7.57
N GLY A 46 -38.21 -38.42 7.23
CA GLY A 46 -39.15 -39.25 7.98
C GLY A 46 -39.75 -38.63 9.24
N ARG A 47 -39.13 -37.60 9.83
CA ARG A 47 -39.71 -36.77 10.89
C ARG A 47 -38.94 -35.46 11.10
N SER A 48 -39.61 -34.50 11.71
CA SER A 48 -39.04 -33.24 12.14
C SER A 48 -38.13 -33.36 13.37
N TYR A 49 -37.26 -32.35 13.54
CA TYR A 49 -36.53 -32.10 14.78
C TYR A 49 -37.50 -31.94 15.95
N LYS A 50 -37.16 -32.53 17.10
CA LYS A 50 -37.90 -32.38 18.35
C LYS A 50 -36.97 -31.99 19.48
N GLU A 51 -37.14 -30.76 19.93
CA GLU A 51 -36.46 -30.22 21.11
C GLU A 51 -36.67 -31.12 22.34
N GLY A 52 -35.63 -31.29 23.15
CA GLY A 52 -35.63 -32.17 24.33
C GLY A 52 -35.54 -33.67 24.05
N VAL A 53 -35.79 -34.11 22.81
CA VAL A 53 -35.61 -35.51 22.37
C VAL A 53 -34.34 -35.66 21.54
N ASP A 54 -34.13 -34.75 20.60
CA ASP A 54 -32.98 -34.72 19.70
C ASP A 54 -31.95 -33.72 20.18
N LYS A 55 -30.68 -34.12 20.12
CA LYS A 55 -29.55 -33.19 20.32
C LYS A 55 -28.90 -32.94 18.97
N LEU A 56 -28.75 -31.66 18.66
CA LEU A 56 -28.06 -31.17 17.48
C LEU A 56 -26.83 -30.39 17.97
N ALA A 57 -25.67 -30.69 17.40
CA ALA A 57 -24.44 -29.96 17.66
C ALA A 57 -23.67 -29.75 16.36
N PHE A 58 -22.82 -28.73 16.35
CA PHE A 58 -21.98 -28.40 15.22
C PHE A 58 -20.51 -28.47 15.64
N ASN A 59 -19.67 -28.93 14.72
CA ASN A 59 -18.23 -28.86 14.81
C ASN A 59 -17.70 -28.02 13.64
N VAL A 60 -16.95 -26.98 13.96
CA VAL A 60 -16.26 -26.12 12.98
C VAL A 60 -14.76 -26.26 13.15
N GLU A 61 -14.05 -26.49 12.06
CA GLU A 61 -12.60 -26.76 12.06
C GLU A 61 -11.90 -25.94 10.99
N THR A 62 -10.79 -25.28 11.34
CA THR A 62 -9.94 -24.52 10.42
C THR A 62 -8.47 -24.94 10.55
N GLY A 63 -7.77 -24.89 9.42
CA GLY A 63 -6.38 -25.32 9.33
C GLY A 63 -6.19 -26.85 9.34
N PRO A 64 -4.96 -27.31 9.12
CA PRO A 64 -4.64 -28.73 8.94
C PRO A 64 -4.57 -29.53 10.25
N CYS A 65 -4.40 -28.84 11.40
CA CYS A 65 -4.34 -29.44 12.73
C CYS A 65 -5.30 -28.71 13.68
N PRO A 66 -6.62 -28.92 13.55
CA PRO A 66 -7.62 -28.20 14.33
C PRO A 66 -7.62 -28.65 15.80
N ILE A 67 -7.52 -27.69 16.72
CA ILE A 67 -7.41 -27.91 18.17
C ILE A 67 -8.28 -26.88 18.90
N GLU A 68 -9.10 -27.35 19.86
CA GLU A 68 -10.02 -26.49 20.62
C GLU A 68 -9.28 -25.41 21.42
N MET A 69 -8.23 -25.78 22.17
CA MET A 69 -7.41 -24.84 22.93
C MET A 69 -6.76 -23.74 22.07
N SER A 70 -6.56 -24.00 20.77
CA SER A 70 -5.99 -23.04 19.81
C SER A 70 -7.06 -22.16 19.15
N GLY A 71 -8.34 -22.43 19.40
CA GLY A 71 -9.48 -21.79 18.74
C GLY A 71 -9.64 -22.18 17.27
N THR A 72 -8.93 -23.19 16.80
CA THR A 72 -8.99 -23.72 15.42
C THR A 72 -10.01 -24.85 15.27
N ARG A 73 -10.59 -25.33 16.38
CA ARG A 73 -11.76 -26.20 16.45
C ARG A 73 -12.78 -25.65 17.43
N SER A 74 -14.07 -25.80 17.16
CA SER A 74 -15.11 -25.52 18.15
C SER A 74 -16.29 -26.48 17.97
N HIS A 75 -16.70 -27.10 19.07
CA HIS A 75 -17.90 -27.93 19.18
C HIS A 75 -18.94 -27.19 20.02
N PHE A 76 -20.16 -27.03 19.50
CA PHE A 76 -21.21 -26.26 20.16
C PHE A 76 -22.59 -26.85 19.85
N ALA A 77 -23.42 -26.97 20.89
CA ALA A 77 -24.78 -27.47 20.78
C ALA A 77 -25.74 -26.38 20.30
N VAL A 78 -26.87 -26.79 19.75
CA VAL A 78 -27.98 -25.88 19.47
C VAL A 78 -28.68 -25.50 20.77
N THR A 79 -28.92 -24.20 20.94
CA THR A 79 -29.55 -23.59 22.11
C THR A 79 -30.69 -22.65 21.70
N ASP A 80 -31.54 -22.26 22.65
CA ASP A 80 -32.61 -21.27 22.41
C ASP A 80 -32.10 -19.83 22.45
N PHE A 81 -30.98 -19.61 23.14
CA PHE A 81 -30.39 -18.29 23.35
C PHE A 81 -28.93 -18.28 22.91
N PRO A 82 -28.46 -17.18 22.30
CA PRO A 82 -27.06 -17.04 21.89
C PRO A 82 -26.14 -17.00 23.11
N GLU A 83 -25.04 -17.73 23.06
CA GLU A 83 -23.93 -17.60 24.01
C GLU A 83 -22.96 -16.51 23.51
N GLU A 84 -22.55 -15.58 24.38
CA GLU A 84 -21.77 -14.38 23.99
C GLU A 84 -20.29 -14.66 23.67
N LEU A 85 -19.67 -15.68 24.29
CA LEU A 85 -18.21 -15.82 24.33
C LEU A 85 -17.62 -16.83 23.34
N GLY A 86 -18.44 -17.49 22.51
CA GLY A 86 -18.00 -18.59 21.66
C GLY A 86 -18.83 -18.76 20.40
N TRP A 87 -18.58 -19.85 19.68
CA TRP A 87 -19.46 -20.27 18.59
C TRP A 87 -20.80 -20.71 19.17
N ASN A 88 -21.90 -20.27 18.56
CA ASN A 88 -23.24 -20.64 19.00
C ASN A 88 -24.13 -20.99 17.80
N ALA A 89 -25.17 -21.79 18.08
CA ALA A 89 -26.17 -22.21 17.12
C ALA A 89 -27.56 -22.04 17.73
N VAL A 90 -28.44 -21.27 17.08
CA VAL A 90 -29.79 -20.97 17.58
C VAL A 90 -30.84 -21.36 16.57
N VAL A 91 -31.89 -22.07 17.00
CA VAL A 91 -33.04 -22.37 16.14
C VAL A 91 -33.79 -21.08 15.80
N GLN A 92 -33.94 -20.78 14.51
CA GLN A 92 -34.72 -19.61 14.07
C GLN A 92 -36.17 -20.00 13.76
N GLN A 93 -36.34 -21.03 12.95
CA GLN A 93 -37.64 -21.44 12.44
C GLN A 93 -37.62 -22.93 12.12
N GLN A 94 -38.75 -23.58 12.36
CA GLN A 94 -39.00 -24.94 11.90
C GLN A 94 -40.28 -24.96 11.07
N ASP A 95 -40.20 -25.54 9.87
CA ASP A 95 -41.35 -25.74 8.98
C ASP A 95 -41.39 -27.19 8.51
N GLY A 96 -42.30 -27.98 9.10
CA GLY A 96 -42.35 -29.43 8.91
C GLY A 96 -41.01 -30.08 9.26
N ASP A 97 -40.39 -30.72 8.26
CA ASP A 97 -39.12 -31.42 8.37
C ASP A 97 -37.89 -30.54 8.05
N SER A 98 -38.11 -29.25 7.77
CA SER A 98 -37.07 -28.24 7.56
C SER A 98 -36.79 -27.47 8.86
N LEU A 99 -35.51 -27.34 9.22
CA LEU A 99 -35.03 -26.59 10.38
C LEU A 99 -34.03 -25.53 9.92
N SER A 100 -34.36 -24.26 10.16
CA SER A 100 -33.44 -23.14 9.96
C SER A 100 -32.69 -22.83 11.25
N VAL A 101 -31.36 -22.86 11.18
CA VAL A 101 -30.46 -22.63 12.30
C VAL A 101 -29.56 -21.45 11.99
N SER A 102 -29.47 -20.52 12.94
CA SER A 102 -28.52 -19.41 12.94
C SER A 102 -27.21 -19.88 13.56
N LEU A 103 -26.11 -19.83 12.82
CA LEU A 103 -24.76 -20.05 13.35
C LEU A 103 -24.07 -18.70 13.55
N CYS A 104 -23.36 -18.51 14.64
CA CYS A 104 -22.60 -17.29 14.90
C CYS A 104 -21.22 -17.63 15.45
N SER A 105 -20.18 -17.03 14.87
CA SER A 105 -18.82 -17.11 15.40
C SER A 105 -18.59 -15.99 16.42
N PRO A 106 -17.61 -16.12 17.34
CA PRO A 106 -17.16 -14.97 18.10
C PRO A 106 -16.46 -13.94 17.18
N PRO A 107 -16.44 -12.64 17.53
CA PRO A 107 -15.68 -11.62 16.80
C PRO A 107 -14.17 -11.86 16.81
N SER A 108 -13.66 -12.70 17.70
CA SER A 108 -12.26 -13.11 17.81
C SER A 108 -11.95 -14.43 17.09
N ALA A 109 -12.88 -14.95 16.28
CA ALA A 109 -12.65 -16.15 15.48
C ALA A 109 -11.48 -15.97 14.49
N ARG A 110 -10.84 -17.09 14.13
CA ARG A 110 -9.69 -17.12 13.23
C ARG A 110 -10.23 -17.01 11.82
N ILE A 111 -9.61 -16.21 10.95
CA ILE A 111 -10.02 -16.16 9.55
C ILE A 111 -9.44 -17.35 8.78
N GLY A 112 -10.13 -17.79 7.74
CA GLY A 112 -9.68 -18.89 6.88
C GLY A 112 -10.81 -19.76 6.35
N ARG A 113 -10.41 -20.90 5.74
CA ARG A 113 -11.36 -21.95 5.34
C ARG A 113 -11.76 -22.78 6.56
N TYR A 114 -13.05 -23.03 6.70
CA TYR A 114 -13.65 -23.86 7.73
C TYR A 114 -14.40 -25.03 7.12
N SER A 115 -14.26 -26.21 7.72
CA SER A 115 -15.15 -27.34 7.52
C SER A 115 -16.27 -27.30 8.54
N LEU A 116 -17.51 -27.51 8.10
CA LEU A 116 -18.71 -27.56 8.94
C LEU A 116 -19.28 -28.97 8.98
N THR A 117 -19.38 -29.51 10.19
CA THR A 117 -19.97 -30.82 10.47
C THR A 117 -21.13 -30.66 11.43
N VAL A 118 -22.23 -31.38 11.19
CA VAL A 118 -23.38 -31.44 12.08
C VAL A 118 -23.47 -32.83 12.70
N GLU A 119 -23.68 -32.87 14.00
CA GLU A 119 -23.86 -34.07 14.80
C GLU A 119 -25.31 -34.10 15.30
N THR A 120 -25.99 -35.19 14.98
CA THR A 120 -27.37 -35.46 15.41
C THR A 120 -27.34 -36.64 16.36
N SER A 121 -28.08 -36.58 17.46
CA SER A 121 -28.28 -37.75 18.31
C SER A 121 -29.70 -37.83 18.87
N THR A 122 -30.27 -39.03 18.83
CA THR A 122 -31.57 -39.37 19.41
C THR A 122 -31.34 -40.47 20.45
N GLY A 123 -31.32 -40.11 21.73
CA GLY A 123 -30.97 -41.05 22.81
C GLY A 123 -29.48 -41.45 22.79
N TYR A 124 -29.18 -42.74 22.55
CA TYR A 124 -27.81 -43.29 22.55
C TYR A 124 -27.20 -43.42 21.14
N GLN A 125 -27.99 -43.23 20.10
CA GLN A 125 -27.54 -43.32 18.70
C GLN A 125 -27.25 -41.91 18.19
N GLY A 126 -26.09 -41.74 17.56
CA GLY A 126 -25.66 -40.48 16.98
C GLY A 126 -25.06 -40.67 15.59
N SER A 127 -25.30 -39.70 14.71
CA SER A 127 -24.78 -39.62 13.35
C SER A 127 -24.09 -38.28 13.13
N SER A 128 -23.03 -38.27 12.34
CA SER A 128 -22.25 -37.08 12.00
C SER A 128 -22.21 -36.90 10.49
N TYR A 129 -22.47 -35.68 10.01
CA TYR A 129 -22.57 -35.34 8.60
C TYR A 129 -21.72 -34.11 8.30
N HIS A 130 -20.80 -34.23 7.34
CA HIS A 130 -20.11 -33.06 6.79
C HIS A 130 -21.06 -32.32 5.83
N ILE A 131 -21.40 -31.08 6.15
CA ILE A 131 -22.41 -30.28 5.43
C ILE A 131 -21.80 -29.17 4.57
N GLY A 132 -20.48 -29.13 4.45
CA GLY A 132 -19.75 -28.29 3.50
C GLY A 132 -18.67 -27.43 4.14
N ASP A 133 -18.02 -26.65 3.28
CA ASP A 133 -16.94 -25.73 3.66
C ASP A 133 -17.37 -24.28 3.46
N PHE A 134 -16.89 -23.40 4.34
CA PHE A 134 -17.10 -21.95 4.23
C PHE A 134 -15.82 -21.17 4.51
N VAL A 135 -15.79 -19.91 4.12
CA VAL A 135 -14.70 -18.98 4.45
C VAL A 135 -15.18 -17.97 5.48
N LEU A 136 -14.39 -17.80 6.54
CA LEU A 136 -14.61 -16.78 7.56
C LEU A 136 -13.59 -15.65 7.40
N LEU A 137 -14.07 -14.41 7.29
CA LEU A 137 -13.27 -13.19 7.11
C LEU A 137 -13.37 -12.26 8.32
N PHE A 138 -12.50 -11.24 8.36
CA PHE A 138 -12.61 -10.13 9.29
C PHE A 138 -13.89 -9.32 9.03
N ASN A 139 -14.40 -8.68 10.08
CA ASN A 139 -15.67 -7.96 10.03
C ASN A 139 -15.54 -6.48 10.42
N ALA A 140 -15.31 -5.63 9.41
CA ALA A 140 -15.29 -4.18 9.62
C ALA A 140 -16.63 -3.59 10.10
N TRP A 141 -17.74 -4.34 10.01
CA TRP A 141 -19.07 -3.89 10.43
C TRP A 141 -19.45 -4.29 11.86
N HIS A 142 -18.67 -5.14 12.52
CA HIS A 142 -19.00 -5.61 13.87
C HIS A 142 -18.28 -4.79 14.94
N PRO A 143 -18.98 -4.08 15.86
CA PRO A 143 -18.35 -3.16 16.82
C PRO A 143 -17.26 -3.73 17.72
N GLU A 144 -17.33 -5.03 18.02
CA GLU A 144 -16.33 -5.72 18.86
C GLU A 144 -15.20 -6.37 18.05
N ASP A 145 -15.26 -6.34 16.72
CA ASP A 145 -14.17 -6.83 15.89
C ASP A 145 -13.01 -5.82 15.94
N THR A 146 -11.78 -6.33 16.04
CA THR A 146 -10.56 -5.50 16.06
C THR A 146 -10.35 -4.68 14.79
N VAL A 147 -11.07 -4.95 13.69
CA VAL A 147 -11.03 -4.12 12.47
C VAL A 147 -12.28 -3.26 12.28
N PHE A 148 -13.11 -3.11 13.31
CA PHE A 148 -14.32 -2.30 13.24
C PHE A 148 -14.02 -0.87 12.80
N LEU A 149 -14.67 -0.44 11.72
CA LEU A 149 -14.57 0.92 11.22
C LEU A 149 -15.97 1.53 11.27
N ARG A 150 -16.12 2.62 12.02
CA ARG A 150 -17.44 3.16 12.39
C ARG A 150 -18.20 3.73 11.19
N ASP A 151 -17.50 4.44 10.31
CA ASP A 151 -18.11 5.13 9.18
C ASP A 151 -18.47 4.14 8.05
N GLU A 152 -19.67 4.25 7.47
CA GLU A 152 -20.09 3.33 6.40
C GLU A 152 -19.42 3.66 5.06
N ASP A 153 -19.23 4.94 4.74
CA ASP A 153 -18.62 5.36 3.48
C ASP A 153 -17.14 4.94 3.44
N GLU A 154 -16.43 5.08 4.57
CA GLU A 154 -15.08 4.56 4.73
C GLU A 154 -15.01 3.03 4.61
N ARG A 155 -16.00 2.27 5.12
CA ARG A 155 -16.06 0.81 4.92
C ARG A 155 -16.29 0.46 3.45
N CYS A 156 -17.17 1.20 2.77
CA CYS A 156 -17.37 1.04 1.34
C CYS A 156 -16.06 1.29 0.57
N GLU A 157 -15.33 2.37 0.85
CA GLU A 157 -14.07 2.70 0.16
C GLU A 157 -12.93 1.73 0.51
N TYR A 158 -12.75 1.41 1.79
CA TYR A 158 -11.56 0.72 2.28
C TYR A 158 -11.68 -0.79 2.37
N VAL A 159 -12.88 -1.35 2.14
CA VAL A 159 -13.10 -2.81 2.06
C VAL A 159 -13.74 -3.22 0.73
N LEU A 160 -14.80 -2.54 0.29
CA LEU A 160 -15.62 -3.00 -0.83
C LEU A 160 -15.18 -2.46 -2.19
N ALA A 161 -14.64 -1.23 -2.26
CA ALA A 161 -14.22 -0.63 -3.52
C ALA A 161 -13.07 -1.44 -4.15
N GLN A 162 -13.26 -1.87 -5.40
CA GLN A 162 -12.34 -2.76 -6.12
C GLN A 162 -11.39 -2.01 -7.07
N GLN A 163 -11.63 -0.72 -7.28
CA GLN A 163 -10.77 0.17 -8.04
C GLN A 163 -10.33 1.33 -7.15
N GLY A 164 -9.15 1.87 -7.43
CA GLY A 164 -8.64 3.04 -6.72
C GLY A 164 -7.61 3.81 -7.53
N LEU A 165 -6.96 4.76 -6.86
CA LEU A 165 -5.94 5.62 -7.41
C LEU A 165 -4.69 5.49 -6.55
N ILE A 166 -3.54 5.36 -7.21
CA ILE A 166 -2.23 5.44 -6.58
C ILE A 166 -1.57 6.73 -7.06
N TYR A 167 -1.09 7.54 -6.12
CA TYR A 167 -0.43 8.79 -6.45
C TYR A 167 1.06 8.55 -6.75
N GLN A 168 1.56 9.18 -7.80
CA GLN A 168 2.93 9.10 -8.29
C GLN A 168 3.38 10.50 -8.77
N GLY A 169 4.39 10.59 -9.63
CA GLY A 169 4.93 11.86 -10.10
C GLY A 169 5.86 12.48 -9.06
N ALA A 170 5.92 13.81 -8.96
CA ALA A 170 6.80 14.51 -8.02
C ALA A 170 5.96 15.37 -7.05
N ARG A 171 6.56 15.82 -5.93
CA ARG A 171 5.83 16.63 -4.94
C ARG A 171 5.17 17.89 -5.54
N ASP A 172 5.79 18.48 -6.55
CA ASP A 172 5.32 19.70 -7.21
C ASP A 172 4.37 19.40 -8.39
N TYR A 173 4.25 18.13 -8.78
CA TYR A 173 3.39 17.66 -9.87
C TYR A 173 2.92 16.23 -9.59
N ILE A 174 1.85 16.12 -8.81
CA ILE A 174 1.27 14.84 -8.39
C ILE A 174 0.39 14.29 -9.49
N THR A 175 0.65 13.06 -9.91
CA THR A 175 -0.17 12.34 -10.87
C THR A 175 -0.93 11.21 -10.17
N SER A 176 -2.12 10.88 -10.66
CA SER A 176 -2.87 9.72 -10.22
C SER A 176 -2.82 8.62 -11.28
N THR A 177 -2.52 7.41 -10.84
CA THR A 177 -2.52 6.20 -11.67
C THR A 177 -3.69 5.31 -11.22
N PRO A 178 -4.64 4.98 -12.11
CA PRO A 178 -5.74 4.09 -11.78
C PRO A 178 -5.21 2.67 -11.53
N TRP A 179 -5.82 1.98 -10.56
CA TRP A 179 -5.44 0.62 -10.20
C TRP A 179 -6.67 -0.26 -9.96
N ASN A 180 -6.69 -1.44 -10.57
CA ASN A 180 -7.69 -2.47 -10.28
C ASN A 180 -7.20 -3.39 -9.15
N PHE A 181 -7.73 -3.19 -7.94
CA PHE A 181 -7.47 -4.13 -6.83
C PHE A 181 -8.18 -5.46 -7.07
N GLY A 182 -9.46 -5.41 -7.46
CA GLY A 182 -10.25 -6.58 -7.87
C GLY A 182 -10.30 -7.69 -6.82
N GLN A 183 -10.38 -7.34 -5.53
CA GLN A 183 -10.32 -8.30 -4.43
C GLN A 183 -11.46 -9.35 -4.43
N PHE A 184 -12.55 -9.11 -5.17
CA PHE A 184 -13.67 -10.04 -5.31
C PHE A 184 -13.71 -10.74 -6.69
N GLU A 185 -12.72 -10.49 -7.56
CA GLU A 185 -12.56 -11.24 -8.80
C GLU A 185 -12.37 -12.73 -8.53
N ASP A 186 -12.79 -13.54 -9.49
CA ASP A 186 -12.69 -15.00 -9.40
C ASP A 186 -11.26 -15.44 -9.04
N ASP A 187 -11.18 -16.47 -8.19
CA ASP A 187 -9.97 -17.02 -7.58
C ASP A 187 -9.21 -16.12 -6.58
N ILE A 188 -9.43 -14.80 -6.51
CA ILE A 188 -8.58 -13.91 -5.69
C ILE A 188 -8.65 -14.26 -4.20
N LEU A 189 -9.84 -14.47 -3.64
CA LEU A 189 -9.97 -14.94 -2.25
C LEU A 189 -9.22 -16.25 -2.01
N SER A 190 -9.31 -17.19 -2.94
CA SER A 190 -8.61 -18.47 -2.83
C SER A 190 -7.09 -18.30 -2.83
N ILE A 191 -6.58 -17.32 -3.59
CA ILE A 191 -5.16 -16.97 -3.70
C ILE A 191 -4.69 -16.28 -2.42
N CYS A 192 -5.45 -15.34 -1.87
CA CYS A 192 -5.14 -14.66 -0.61
C CYS A 192 -5.02 -15.65 0.56
N LEU A 193 -5.94 -16.62 0.64
CA LEU A 193 -5.85 -17.69 1.65
C LEU A 193 -4.64 -18.60 1.41
N LYS A 194 -4.33 -18.91 0.13
CA LYS A 194 -3.15 -19.70 -0.23
C LYS A 194 -1.85 -18.98 0.13
N LEU A 195 -1.80 -17.66 0.00
CA LEU A 195 -0.67 -16.82 0.42
C LEU A 195 -0.41 -17.00 1.91
N LEU A 196 -1.44 -16.96 2.75
CA LEU A 196 -1.30 -17.25 4.18
C LEU A 196 -0.80 -18.69 4.42
N ASP A 197 -1.30 -19.68 3.69
CA ASP A 197 -0.87 -21.09 3.83
C ASP A 197 0.52 -21.39 3.24
N THR A 198 1.16 -20.41 2.60
CA THR A 198 2.49 -20.55 2.00
C THR A 198 3.55 -19.79 2.78
N ASN A 199 3.14 -19.03 3.81
CA ASN A 199 4.06 -18.21 4.58
C ASN A 199 5.04 -19.04 5.44
N PRO A 200 6.28 -18.58 5.67
CA PRO A 200 7.28 -19.32 6.43
C PRO A 200 6.83 -19.74 7.85
N LYS A 201 6.00 -18.94 8.53
CA LYS A 201 5.49 -19.26 9.88
C LYS A 201 4.51 -20.43 9.82
N PHE A 202 3.65 -20.50 8.80
CA PHE A 202 2.78 -21.63 8.55
C PHE A 202 3.56 -22.90 8.21
N LEU A 203 4.55 -22.81 7.32
CA LEU A 203 5.38 -23.95 6.93
C LEU A 203 6.17 -24.53 8.12
N ARG A 204 6.55 -23.68 9.07
CA ARG A 204 7.25 -24.10 10.29
C ARG A 204 6.32 -24.72 11.33
N ASP A 205 5.17 -24.10 11.58
CA ASP A 205 4.19 -24.54 12.59
C ASP A 205 2.78 -24.12 12.18
N GLN A 206 2.06 -25.06 11.56
CA GLN A 206 0.75 -24.81 10.95
C GLN A 206 -0.32 -24.45 12.00
N ASN A 207 -0.32 -25.14 13.15
CA ASN A 207 -1.29 -24.85 14.21
C ASN A 207 -1.02 -23.47 14.83
N ARG A 208 0.24 -23.15 15.10
CA ARG A 208 0.61 -21.85 15.67
C ARG A 208 0.31 -20.69 14.72
N ASP A 209 0.51 -20.86 13.41
CA ASP A 209 0.11 -19.85 12.44
C ASP A 209 -1.41 -19.67 12.40
N CYS A 210 -2.17 -20.75 12.17
CA CYS A 210 -3.63 -20.71 12.08
C CYS A 210 -4.28 -20.14 13.34
N SER A 211 -3.80 -20.51 14.54
CA SER A 211 -4.32 -20.01 15.82
C SER A 211 -4.17 -18.49 16.00
N ARG A 212 -3.21 -17.87 15.32
CA ARG A 212 -2.95 -16.41 15.34
C ARG A 212 -3.67 -15.65 14.22
N ARG A 213 -4.35 -16.33 13.29
CA ARG A 213 -5.13 -15.69 12.22
C ARG A 213 -6.41 -15.01 12.71
N ASN A 214 -6.61 -14.88 14.02
CA ASN A 214 -7.62 -14.00 14.59
C ASN A 214 -7.13 -12.54 14.75
N ASP A 215 -5.83 -12.31 14.62
CA ASP A 215 -5.21 -11.02 14.90
C ASP A 215 -4.84 -10.29 13.60
N PRO A 216 -5.45 -9.11 13.30
CA PRO A 216 -5.12 -8.36 12.10
C PRO A 216 -3.67 -7.84 12.10
N VAL A 217 -3.04 -7.64 13.26
CA VAL A 217 -1.63 -7.25 13.37
C VAL A 217 -0.73 -8.37 12.83
N TYR A 218 -1.03 -9.61 13.23
CA TYR A 218 -0.34 -10.80 12.73
C TYR A 218 -0.51 -10.96 11.22
N ILE A 219 -1.75 -10.83 10.73
CA ILE A 219 -2.07 -10.94 9.30
C ILE A 219 -1.36 -9.86 8.49
N GLY A 220 -1.41 -8.60 8.92
CA GLY A 220 -0.71 -7.49 8.26
C GLY A 220 0.78 -7.75 8.13
N ARG A 221 1.43 -8.24 9.19
CA ARG A 221 2.86 -8.57 9.18
C ARG A 221 3.20 -9.76 8.29
N VAL A 222 2.34 -10.78 8.21
CA VAL A 222 2.50 -11.90 7.28
C VAL A 222 2.34 -11.44 5.83
N VAL A 223 1.35 -10.59 5.55
CA VAL A 223 1.10 -10.06 4.19
C VAL A 223 2.24 -9.14 3.75
N SER A 224 2.71 -8.23 4.60
CA SER A 224 3.88 -7.37 4.29
C SER A 224 5.10 -8.21 3.89
N ALA A 225 5.39 -9.28 4.62
CA ALA A 225 6.48 -10.21 4.28
C ALA A 225 6.23 -10.96 2.96
N MET A 226 5.05 -11.55 2.79
CA MET A 226 4.74 -12.44 1.67
C MET A 226 4.53 -11.73 0.33
N VAL A 227 4.35 -10.42 0.32
CA VAL A 227 4.14 -9.66 -0.93
C VAL A 227 5.45 -9.51 -1.70
N ASN A 228 6.60 -9.40 -1.02
CA ASN A 228 7.92 -9.47 -1.64
C ASN A 228 8.52 -10.89 -1.49
N CYS A 229 9.59 -11.21 -2.25
CA CYS A 229 10.24 -12.53 -2.21
C CYS A 229 11.71 -12.48 -1.73
N ASN A 230 12.08 -11.44 -0.99
CA ASN A 230 13.49 -11.14 -0.71
C ASN A 230 14.13 -12.01 0.37
N ASP A 231 13.35 -12.83 1.08
CA ASP A 231 13.85 -13.83 2.04
C ASP A 231 13.99 -15.24 1.43
N GLU A 232 14.12 -15.33 0.10
CA GLU A 232 14.21 -16.59 -0.66
C GLU A 232 13.04 -17.55 -0.39
N ASP A 233 11.89 -16.97 -0.09
CA ASP A 233 10.64 -17.67 0.16
C ASP A 233 9.75 -17.65 -1.10
N ARG A 234 8.48 -18.03 -0.91
CA ARG A 234 7.48 -18.08 -1.99
C ARG A 234 6.67 -16.79 -2.10
N GLY A 235 7.32 -15.65 -1.85
CA GLY A 235 6.73 -14.32 -1.98
C GLY A 235 6.09 -14.04 -3.34
N VAL A 236 5.19 -13.05 -3.40
CA VAL A 236 4.37 -12.77 -4.60
C VAL A 236 5.17 -12.10 -5.72
N LEU A 237 5.96 -11.07 -5.40
CA LEU A 237 6.62 -10.21 -6.39
C LEU A 237 8.14 -10.18 -6.19
N ALA A 238 8.87 -10.18 -7.30
CA ALA A 238 10.29 -9.88 -7.34
C ALA A 238 10.51 -8.38 -7.63
N GLY A 239 11.27 -7.70 -6.77
CA GLY A 239 11.61 -6.29 -6.93
C GLY A 239 12.75 -6.05 -7.93
N ARG A 240 12.65 -5.03 -8.77
CA ARG A 240 13.74 -4.61 -9.67
C ARG A 240 13.68 -3.12 -10.02
N TRP A 241 14.82 -2.42 -9.91
CA TRP A 241 14.94 -0.95 -10.06
C TRP A 241 16.03 -0.50 -11.04
N ASP A 242 16.65 -1.42 -11.79
CA ASP A 242 17.74 -1.13 -12.73
C ASP A 242 17.26 -0.69 -14.13
N ASN A 243 15.96 -0.48 -14.31
CA ASN A 243 15.30 -0.14 -15.57
C ASN A 243 15.49 -1.20 -16.69
N ASN A 244 15.83 -2.46 -16.34
CA ASN A 244 15.90 -3.58 -17.27
C ASN A 244 14.88 -4.66 -16.90
N TYR A 245 13.86 -4.85 -17.74
CA TYR A 245 12.73 -5.74 -17.46
C TYR A 245 12.49 -6.76 -18.59
N GLU A 246 13.48 -7.03 -19.44
CA GLU A 246 13.31 -7.87 -20.65
C GLU A 246 12.82 -9.29 -20.34
N ASP A 247 13.16 -9.85 -19.19
CA ASP A 247 12.74 -11.18 -18.74
C ASP A 247 11.47 -11.20 -17.87
N GLY A 248 10.76 -10.07 -17.77
CA GLY A 248 9.56 -9.93 -16.97
C GLY A 248 8.62 -8.84 -17.50
N MET A 249 7.73 -8.37 -16.63
CA MET A 249 6.88 -7.22 -16.91
C MET A 249 7.46 -5.98 -16.24
N SER A 250 7.49 -4.85 -16.97
CA SER A 250 7.83 -3.56 -16.37
C SER A 250 6.87 -3.26 -15.21
N PRO A 251 7.38 -2.77 -14.05
CA PRO A 251 6.53 -2.35 -12.95
C PRO A 251 5.48 -1.28 -13.31
N MET A 252 5.75 -0.43 -14.31
CA MET A 252 4.84 0.61 -14.79
C MET A 252 3.76 0.09 -15.76
N ALA A 253 3.89 -1.15 -16.25
CA ALA A 253 2.92 -1.76 -17.17
C ALA A 253 1.75 -2.42 -16.44
N TRP A 254 1.87 -2.66 -15.12
CA TRP A 254 0.79 -3.21 -14.32
C TRP A 254 -0.33 -2.18 -14.13
N ILE A 255 -1.57 -2.61 -14.35
CA ILE A 255 -2.78 -1.79 -14.13
C ILE A 255 -3.69 -2.36 -13.03
N GLY A 256 -3.29 -3.48 -12.41
CA GLY A 256 -4.10 -4.17 -11.42
C GLY A 256 -3.36 -5.30 -10.70
N SER A 257 -3.87 -5.67 -9.53
CA SER A 257 -3.32 -6.73 -8.67
C SER A 257 -3.82 -8.13 -9.05
N VAL A 258 -4.95 -8.20 -9.76
CA VAL A 258 -5.64 -9.45 -10.12
C VAL A 258 -4.73 -10.36 -10.95
N ASP A 259 -4.15 -9.83 -12.04
CA ASP A 259 -3.28 -10.59 -12.93
C ASP A 259 -1.98 -11.02 -12.22
N ILE A 260 -1.41 -10.17 -11.36
CA ILE A 260 -0.23 -10.51 -10.54
C ILE A 260 -0.52 -11.72 -9.65
N LEU A 261 -1.60 -11.67 -8.87
CA LEU A 261 -1.98 -12.75 -7.95
C LEU A 261 -2.33 -14.05 -8.69
N LYS A 262 -3.06 -13.94 -9.81
CA LYS A 262 -3.39 -15.10 -10.66
C LYS A 262 -2.14 -15.72 -11.28
N ARG A 263 -1.18 -14.93 -11.77
CA ARG A 263 0.13 -15.42 -12.27
C ARG A 263 0.91 -16.12 -11.18
N TRP A 264 1.02 -15.54 -9.99
CA TRP A 264 1.71 -16.16 -8.85
C TRP A 264 1.15 -17.56 -8.54
N LYS A 265 -0.19 -17.70 -8.41
CA LYS A 265 -0.83 -19.03 -8.21
C LYS A 265 -0.61 -19.96 -9.39
N LYS A 266 -0.81 -19.49 -10.63
CA LYS A 266 -0.70 -20.29 -11.86
C LYS A 266 0.68 -20.89 -12.05
N PHE A 267 1.74 -20.14 -11.70
CA PHE A 267 3.12 -20.57 -11.83
C PHE A 267 3.69 -21.19 -10.55
N GLY A 268 2.83 -21.80 -9.72
CA GLY A 268 3.27 -22.61 -8.58
C GLY A 268 3.84 -21.81 -7.41
N CYS A 269 3.31 -20.60 -7.18
CA CYS A 269 3.77 -19.67 -6.15
C CYS A 269 5.21 -19.19 -6.35
N GLN A 270 5.65 -19.08 -7.61
CA GLN A 270 6.92 -18.47 -7.98
C GLN A 270 6.76 -16.95 -8.06
N PRO A 271 7.78 -16.17 -7.64
CA PRO A 271 7.72 -14.71 -7.67
C PRO A 271 7.44 -14.16 -9.06
N VAL A 272 6.46 -13.26 -9.15
CA VAL A 272 6.08 -12.57 -10.38
C VAL A 272 7.06 -11.42 -10.63
N LYS A 273 7.61 -11.37 -11.83
CA LYS A 273 8.57 -10.35 -12.28
C LYS A 273 7.87 -9.26 -13.08
N TYR A 274 8.00 -7.97 -12.79
CA TYR A 274 8.67 -7.33 -11.65
C TYR A 274 7.73 -6.34 -10.94
N GLY A 275 8.01 -6.05 -9.67
CA GLY A 275 7.30 -5.07 -8.85
C GLY A 275 8.20 -3.96 -8.34
N GLN A 276 7.57 -2.84 -7.98
CA GLN A 276 8.16 -1.68 -7.30
C GLN A 276 7.19 -1.21 -6.19
N CYS A 277 7.54 -0.20 -5.38
CA CYS A 277 6.82 0.11 -4.13
C CYS A 277 5.29 0.22 -4.28
N TRP A 278 4.79 0.92 -5.31
CA TRP A 278 3.34 1.02 -5.56
C TRP A 278 2.70 -0.32 -5.92
N VAL A 279 3.41 -1.19 -6.65
CA VAL A 279 2.93 -2.52 -7.03
C VAL A 279 2.82 -3.39 -5.78
N PHE A 280 3.84 -3.37 -4.92
CA PHE A 280 3.82 -4.09 -3.64
C PHE A 280 2.68 -3.57 -2.75
N ALA A 281 2.57 -2.25 -2.57
CA ALA A 281 1.51 -1.63 -1.77
C ALA A 281 0.12 -1.99 -2.31
N ALA A 282 -0.09 -1.97 -3.63
CA ALA A 282 -1.39 -2.27 -4.21
C ALA A 282 -1.79 -3.74 -4.08
N VAL A 283 -0.84 -4.67 -4.24
CA VAL A 283 -1.08 -6.10 -3.98
C VAL A 283 -1.36 -6.35 -2.51
N ALA A 284 -0.60 -5.75 -1.59
CA ALA A 284 -0.87 -5.83 -0.15
C ALA A 284 -2.27 -5.30 0.19
N CYS A 285 -2.64 -4.13 -0.35
CA CYS A 285 -3.97 -3.54 -0.15
C CYS A 285 -5.08 -4.48 -0.65
N THR A 286 -4.91 -5.09 -1.84
CA THR A 286 -5.83 -6.10 -2.39
C THR A 286 -6.03 -7.27 -1.43
N VAL A 287 -4.94 -7.84 -0.92
CA VAL A 287 -4.99 -8.99 0.00
C VAL A 287 -5.67 -8.58 1.31
N MET A 288 -5.33 -7.43 1.89
CA MET A 288 -5.93 -6.97 3.14
C MET A 288 -7.43 -6.70 3.00
N ARG A 289 -7.85 -6.02 1.91
CA ARG A 289 -9.28 -5.79 1.58
C ARG A 289 -10.02 -7.10 1.38
N CYS A 290 -9.43 -8.04 0.65
CA CYS A 290 -9.99 -9.37 0.41
C CYS A 290 -10.25 -10.13 1.72
N LEU A 291 -9.34 -10.02 2.69
CA LEU A 291 -9.46 -10.67 4.00
C LEU A 291 -10.43 -9.93 4.94
N GLY A 292 -10.94 -8.76 4.55
CA GLY A 292 -11.88 -7.95 5.31
C GLY A 292 -11.26 -6.91 6.23
N ILE A 293 -9.96 -6.61 6.09
CA ILE A 293 -9.25 -5.58 6.86
C ILE A 293 -9.29 -4.26 6.07
N PRO A 294 -9.94 -3.19 6.58
CA PRO A 294 -10.02 -1.92 5.86
C PRO A 294 -8.63 -1.36 5.59
N SER A 295 -8.31 -1.09 4.32
CA SER A 295 -6.96 -0.71 3.90
C SER A 295 -6.95 0.29 2.75
N ARG A 296 -5.95 1.17 2.74
CA ARG A 296 -5.73 2.18 1.69
C ARG A 296 -4.25 2.30 1.34
N VAL A 297 -3.96 2.54 0.05
CA VAL A 297 -2.59 2.83 -0.41
C VAL A 297 -2.26 4.28 -0.07
N VAL A 298 -1.05 4.52 0.41
CA VAL A 298 -0.53 5.83 0.76
C VAL A 298 0.75 6.09 -0.04
N THR A 299 0.89 7.30 -0.56
CA THR A 299 2.10 7.78 -1.23
C THR A 299 2.73 8.89 -0.42
N ASN A 300 4.01 8.77 -0.09
CA ASN A 300 4.83 9.79 0.55
C ASN A 300 5.82 10.39 -0.46
N TYR A 301 5.85 11.71 -0.64
CA TYR A 301 6.81 12.36 -1.54
C TYR A 301 8.05 12.81 -0.80
N ASN A 302 9.20 12.75 -1.47
CA ASN A 302 10.52 12.90 -0.86
C ASN A 302 10.67 11.97 0.35
N SER A 303 10.42 10.68 0.15
CA SER A 303 10.53 9.67 1.21
C SER A 303 12.00 9.39 1.47
N ALA A 304 12.43 9.54 2.73
CA ALA A 304 13.78 9.23 3.12
C ALA A 304 13.95 7.71 3.33
N HIS A 305 15.13 7.19 3.00
CA HIS A 305 15.56 5.86 3.39
C HIS A 305 16.85 5.99 4.19
N ASP A 306 16.69 6.16 5.51
CA ASP A 306 17.77 6.30 6.47
C ASP A 306 18.32 4.92 6.84
N THR A 307 19.57 4.66 6.46
CA THR A 307 20.20 3.35 6.65
C THR A 307 20.90 3.20 8.00
N ASN A 308 21.05 4.28 8.77
CA ASN A 308 21.80 4.29 10.03
C ASN A 308 20.94 4.70 11.24
N GLY A 309 19.73 5.23 11.01
CA GLY A 309 18.73 5.56 12.03
C GLY A 309 19.02 6.84 12.81
N ASN A 310 19.89 7.72 12.31
CA ASN A 310 20.21 9.00 12.93
C ASN A 310 19.26 10.15 12.55
N LEU A 311 18.24 9.89 11.72
CA LEU A 311 17.29 10.87 11.19
C LEU A 311 17.92 11.95 10.30
N ILE A 312 19.14 11.72 9.80
CA ILE A 312 19.88 12.61 8.92
C ILE A 312 20.28 11.85 7.65
N ILE A 313 19.80 12.34 6.51
CA ILE A 313 20.14 11.83 5.19
C ILE A 313 21.31 12.63 4.62
N ASP A 314 22.49 12.01 4.62
CA ASP A 314 23.70 12.62 4.09
C ASP A 314 23.82 12.43 2.58
N ARG A 315 23.92 13.53 1.83
CA ARG A 315 24.07 13.55 0.37
C ARG A 315 25.33 14.28 -0.04
N TYR A 316 26.27 13.57 -0.65
CA TYR A 316 27.55 14.16 -1.04
C TYR A 316 27.51 14.60 -2.50
N LEU A 317 27.84 15.85 -2.76
CA LEU A 317 27.91 16.44 -4.11
C LEU A 317 29.33 16.95 -4.38
N ASN A 318 29.81 16.80 -5.60
CA ASN A 318 31.04 17.51 -6.04
C ASN A 318 30.72 18.96 -6.46
N GLU A 319 31.75 19.73 -6.82
CA GLU A 319 31.60 21.14 -7.26
C GLU A 319 30.85 21.30 -8.60
N MET A 320 30.54 20.20 -9.29
CA MET A 320 29.70 20.15 -10.48
C MET A 320 28.27 19.67 -10.17
N GLY A 321 27.94 19.47 -8.88
CA GLY A 321 26.64 18.98 -8.42
C GLY A 321 26.36 17.51 -8.75
N GLU A 322 27.40 16.74 -9.09
CA GLU A 322 27.28 15.30 -9.26
C GLU A 322 27.40 14.61 -7.91
N GLU A 323 26.60 13.57 -7.72
CA GLU A 323 26.55 12.83 -6.47
C GLU A 323 27.73 11.88 -6.30
N ASP A 324 28.43 11.98 -5.17
CA ASP A 324 29.44 11.04 -4.72
C ASP A 324 28.79 9.99 -3.81
N ARG A 325 28.93 8.71 -4.15
CA ARG A 325 28.26 7.58 -3.46
C ARG A 325 29.01 7.18 -2.18
N ARG A 326 29.12 8.11 -1.23
CA ARG A 326 29.70 7.87 0.10
C ARG A 326 28.69 7.36 1.12
N SER A 327 27.43 7.83 1.01
CA SER A 327 26.32 7.31 1.81
C SER A 327 25.50 6.27 1.02
N ARG A 328 24.84 5.38 1.76
CA ARG A 328 23.80 4.48 1.24
C ARG A 328 22.39 5.06 1.39
N ASP A 329 22.25 6.18 2.08
CA ASP A 329 20.97 6.84 2.27
C ASP A 329 20.43 7.33 0.93
N MET A 330 19.11 7.26 0.79
CA MET A 330 18.43 7.67 -0.43
C MET A 330 17.25 8.57 -0.10
N ILE A 331 16.91 9.44 -1.05
CA ILE A 331 15.64 10.16 -1.04
C ILE A 331 14.91 9.72 -2.29
N TRP A 332 13.84 8.97 -2.08
CA TRP A 332 12.94 8.54 -3.12
C TRP A 332 12.02 9.71 -3.44
N ASN A 333 11.86 10.03 -4.71
CA ASN A 333 10.97 11.10 -5.16
C ASN A 333 9.53 10.84 -4.68
N PHE A 334 9.11 9.57 -4.67
CA PHE A 334 8.00 9.11 -3.85
C PHE A 334 8.21 7.66 -3.40
N HIS A 335 7.53 7.28 -2.32
CA HIS A 335 7.43 5.90 -1.83
C HIS A 335 5.98 5.56 -1.51
N CYS A 336 5.59 4.30 -1.68
CA CYS A 336 4.22 3.86 -1.46
C CYS A 336 4.17 2.70 -0.48
N TRP A 337 3.25 2.78 0.49
CA TRP A 337 2.93 1.71 1.44
C TRP A 337 1.41 1.58 1.63
N VAL A 338 0.97 0.75 2.57
CA VAL A 338 -0.45 0.57 2.91
C VAL A 338 -0.71 1.04 4.33
N GLU A 339 -1.82 1.74 4.55
CA GLU A 339 -2.40 1.86 5.89
C GLU A 339 -3.54 0.87 6.03
N SER A 340 -3.54 0.09 7.14
CA SER A 340 -4.65 -0.79 7.50
C SER A 340 -5.27 -0.37 8.83
N TRP A 341 -6.60 -0.32 8.90
CA TRP A 341 -7.34 0.06 10.09
C TRP A 341 -7.52 -1.13 11.03
N MET A 342 -7.01 -1.01 12.26
CA MET A 342 -7.19 -2.02 13.31
C MET A 342 -6.94 -1.46 14.71
N ALA A 343 -7.50 -2.13 15.71
CA ALA A 343 -7.15 -1.96 17.10
C ALA A 343 -5.78 -2.60 17.42
N ARG A 344 -5.10 -2.07 18.44
CA ARG A 344 -3.78 -2.50 18.93
C ARG A 344 -3.85 -2.91 20.40
N PRO A 345 -4.55 -4.01 20.75
CA PRO A 345 -4.64 -4.48 22.13
C PRO A 345 -3.29 -4.95 22.69
N ASP A 346 -2.29 -5.14 21.83
CA ASP A 346 -0.90 -5.41 22.19
C ASP A 346 -0.13 -4.16 22.67
N LEU A 347 -0.68 -2.96 22.46
CA LEU A 347 -0.12 -1.67 22.86
C LEU A 347 -0.98 -0.99 23.94
N ALA A 348 -0.47 0.12 24.47
CA ALA A 348 -1.25 0.98 25.36
C ALA A 348 -2.46 1.58 24.62
N PRO A 349 -3.58 1.87 25.33
CA PRO A 349 -4.75 2.50 24.72
C PRO A 349 -4.40 3.80 23.98
N GLY A 350 -5.01 4.00 22.81
CA GLY A 350 -4.85 5.21 22.00
C GLY A 350 -4.07 5.02 20.70
N TYR A 351 -3.52 3.83 20.43
CA TYR A 351 -2.82 3.49 19.17
C TYR A 351 -3.66 2.68 18.18
N ASP A 352 -4.96 2.54 18.46
CA ASP A 352 -5.92 2.01 17.49
C ASP A 352 -6.07 2.95 16.28
N GLY A 353 -6.52 2.39 15.16
CA GLY A 353 -6.79 3.14 13.93
C GLY A 353 -5.82 2.75 12.82
N TRP A 354 -5.36 3.72 12.03
CA TRP A 354 -4.46 3.48 10.90
C TRP A 354 -3.07 3.01 11.32
N GLN A 355 -2.65 1.88 10.76
CA GLN A 355 -1.33 1.30 10.95
C GLN A 355 -0.61 1.24 9.60
N ALA A 356 0.57 1.84 9.51
CA ALA A 356 1.42 1.77 8.32
C ALA A 356 2.05 0.38 8.20
N LEU A 357 1.93 -0.21 7.02
CA LEU A 357 2.46 -1.50 6.61
C LEU A 357 3.17 -1.30 5.27
N ASP A 358 4.48 -1.49 5.27
CA ASP A 358 5.26 -1.39 4.04
C ASP A 358 5.69 -2.79 3.57
N PRO A 359 5.14 -3.28 2.45
CA PRO A 359 5.54 -4.55 1.84
C PRO A 359 6.82 -4.44 0.99
N THR A 360 7.37 -3.25 0.79
CA THR A 360 8.59 -3.02 0.02
C THR A 360 9.81 -3.52 0.81
N PRO A 361 10.69 -4.34 0.23
CA PRO A 361 11.82 -4.93 0.94
C PRO A 361 12.98 -3.93 1.08
N GLN A 362 12.83 -2.97 1.98
CA GLN A 362 13.83 -1.94 2.30
C GLN A 362 14.70 -2.36 3.49
N GLU A 363 14.07 -2.57 4.65
CA GLU A 363 14.74 -2.95 5.89
C GLU A 363 14.22 -4.29 6.44
N LYS A 364 15.08 -4.98 7.19
CA LYS A 364 14.70 -6.23 7.86
C LYS A 364 14.18 -5.97 9.26
N SER A 365 12.92 -6.32 9.50
CA SER A 365 12.36 -6.38 10.85
C SER A 365 12.45 -7.79 11.41
N GLU A 366 13.15 -7.94 12.54
CA GLU A 366 13.39 -9.25 13.18
C GLU A 366 13.99 -10.31 12.22
N GLY A 367 14.82 -9.86 11.27
CA GLY A 367 15.51 -10.70 10.29
C GLY A 367 14.72 -11.03 9.00
N VAL A 368 13.51 -10.51 8.84
CA VAL A 368 12.60 -10.73 7.70
C VAL A 368 12.31 -9.39 7.02
N PHE A 369 12.26 -9.35 5.69
CA PHE A 369 11.84 -8.18 4.90
C PHE A 369 10.33 -7.95 5.05
N CYS A 370 9.96 -7.31 6.15
CA CYS A 370 8.62 -6.84 6.44
C CYS A 370 8.71 -5.58 7.30
N CYS A 371 7.70 -4.71 7.19
CA CYS A 371 7.64 -3.48 7.95
C CYS A 371 6.21 -3.23 8.45
N GLY A 372 6.09 -2.92 9.73
CA GLY A 372 4.83 -2.65 10.42
C GLY A 372 4.14 -3.92 10.96
N PRO A 373 2.90 -3.78 11.47
CA PRO A 373 2.10 -2.55 11.48
C PRO A 373 2.59 -1.50 12.50
N ALA A 374 2.90 -0.30 12.01
CA ALA A 374 3.32 0.86 12.81
C ALA A 374 2.14 1.82 13.02
N PRO A 375 1.71 2.15 14.25
CA PRO A 375 0.61 3.09 14.45
C PRO A 375 0.98 4.46 13.87
N VAL A 376 0.16 5.00 12.96
CA VAL A 376 0.38 6.32 12.34
C VAL A 376 0.45 7.41 13.41
N ARG A 377 -0.36 7.26 14.47
CA ARG A 377 -0.29 8.12 15.65
C ARG A 377 1.08 8.06 16.35
N ALA A 378 1.66 6.88 16.52
CA ALA A 378 2.96 6.75 17.19
C ALA A 378 4.08 7.39 16.37
N ILE A 379 4.00 7.32 15.04
CA ILE A 379 4.88 8.07 14.12
C ILE A 379 4.70 9.57 14.35
N LYS A 380 3.47 10.08 14.39
CA LYS A 380 3.21 11.51 14.63
C LYS A 380 3.69 12.03 15.98
N GLU A 381 3.60 11.22 17.03
CA GLU A 381 4.01 11.60 18.39
C GLU A 381 5.47 11.24 18.71
N GLY A 382 6.23 10.67 17.75
CA GLY A 382 7.63 10.27 17.95
C GLY A 382 7.83 9.18 18.99
N ASP A 383 6.89 8.25 19.13
CA ASP A 383 6.96 7.12 20.08
C ASP A 383 7.71 5.91 19.51
N LEU A 384 8.99 6.12 19.21
CA LEU A 384 9.86 5.21 18.46
C LEU A 384 10.11 3.86 19.14
N GLN A 385 9.93 3.77 20.46
CA GLN A 385 10.14 2.56 21.25
C GLN A 385 9.06 1.49 21.06
N LEU A 386 7.91 1.85 20.46
CA LEU A 386 6.79 0.94 20.29
C LEU A 386 6.99 0.00 19.09
N LYS A 387 6.31 -1.14 19.14
CA LYS A 387 6.28 -2.08 18.01
C LYS A 387 5.19 -1.68 17.01
N TYR A 388 5.39 -1.83 15.71
CA TYR A 388 6.56 -2.37 14.99
C TYR A 388 7.17 -1.28 14.11
N ASP A 389 8.50 -1.29 13.95
CA ASP A 389 9.24 -0.58 12.89
C ASP A 389 9.04 0.96 12.83
N ILE A 390 8.56 1.55 13.92
CA ILE A 390 8.27 2.99 14.01
C ILE A 390 9.50 3.87 13.75
N PRO A 391 10.72 3.55 14.24
CA PRO A 391 11.91 4.36 13.94
C PRO A 391 12.14 4.52 12.44
N PHE A 392 11.99 3.42 11.68
CA PHE A 392 12.16 3.41 10.24
C PHE A 392 11.11 4.30 9.56
N VAL A 393 9.81 4.03 9.80
CA VAL A 393 8.72 4.80 9.19
C VAL A 393 8.74 6.28 9.61
N PHE A 394 9.19 6.58 10.83
CA PHE A 394 9.38 7.95 11.30
C PHE A 394 10.47 8.67 10.50
N ALA A 395 11.61 8.02 10.25
CA ALA A 395 12.67 8.59 9.44
C ALA A 395 12.19 8.87 8.00
N GLU A 396 11.40 7.98 7.40
CA GLU A 396 10.87 8.15 6.05
C GLU A 396 10.08 9.45 5.84
N VAL A 397 9.44 9.94 6.91
CA VAL A 397 8.63 11.15 6.88
C VAL A 397 9.28 12.35 7.57
N ASN A 398 10.22 12.19 8.50
CA ASN A 398 10.75 13.31 9.27
C ASN A 398 12.25 13.58 9.09
N ALA A 399 13.02 12.74 8.41
CA ALA A 399 14.47 12.90 8.36
C ALA A 399 14.91 14.25 7.75
N ASP A 400 15.95 14.84 8.33
CA ASP A 400 16.64 16.01 7.81
C ASP A 400 17.53 15.59 6.63
N VAL A 401 17.74 16.49 5.67
CA VAL A 401 18.66 16.25 4.55
C VAL A 401 19.84 17.19 4.64
N VAL A 402 21.04 16.65 4.63
CA VAL A 402 22.27 17.44 4.62
C VAL A 402 23.02 17.19 3.33
N TYR A 403 23.15 18.22 2.50
CA TYR A 403 24.01 18.17 1.32
C TYR A 403 25.43 18.59 1.71
N TRP A 404 26.38 17.69 1.54
CA TRP A 404 27.81 17.93 1.73
C TRP A 404 28.46 18.19 0.37
N VAL A 405 28.90 19.41 0.13
CA VAL A 405 29.58 19.78 -1.10
C VAL A 405 31.08 19.62 -0.89
N VAL A 406 31.63 18.59 -1.53
CA VAL A 406 33.02 18.18 -1.45
C VAL A 406 33.81 18.91 -2.53
N ARG A 407 34.77 19.74 -2.10
CA ARG A 407 35.67 20.48 -3.00
C ARG A 407 36.85 19.63 -3.45
N HIS A 408 37.51 20.04 -4.53
CA HIS A 408 38.70 19.36 -5.05
C HIS A 408 39.85 19.22 -4.04
N ASP A 409 39.96 20.13 -3.06
CA ASP A 409 40.96 20.08 -2.00
C ASP A 409 40.58 19.14 -0.82
N GLY A 410 39.40 18.51 -0.89
CA GLY A 410 38.87 17.62 0.13
C GLY A 410 38.10 18.33 1.25
N THR A 411 37.95 19.65 1.21
CA THR A 411 37.12 20.38 2.18
C THR A 411 35.63 20.19 1.89
N GLU A 412 34.82 20.14 2.95
CA GLU A 412 33.39 19.90 2.86
C GLU A 412 32.61 21.08 3.45
N LYS A 413 31.63 21.58 2.69
CA LYS A 413 30.68 22.61 3.14
C LYS A 413 29.28 22.00 3.12
N LYS A 414 28.48 22.25 4.16
CA LYS A 414 27.14 21.67 4.29
C LYS A 414 26.04 22.67 3.97
N SER A 415 24.97 22.19 3.35
CA SER A 415 23.68 22.85 3.15
C SER A 415 22.61 21.96 3.76
N THR A 416 22.02 22.38 4.88
CA THR A 416 21.00 21.61 5.62
C THR A 416 19.61 21.98 5.15
N HIS A 417 18.73 20.99 5.04
CA HIS A 417 17.33 21.15 4.67
C HIS A 417 16.46 20.28 5.58
N SER A 418 15.87 20.88 6.61
CA SER A 418 15.09 20.13 7.62
C SER A 418 13.64 19.85 7.23
N SER A 419 13.14 20.54 6.21
CA SER A 419 11.71 20.51 5.85
C SER A 419 11.46 20.01 4.44
N VAL A 420 12.28 19.09 3.91
CA VAL A 420 12.15 18.58 2.53
C VAL A 420 11.59 17.16 2.43
N VAL A 421 11.74 16.35 3.47
CA VAL A 421 11.27 14.95 3.53
C VAL A 421 9.80 14.90 3.97
N GLY A 422 9.08 13.85 3.55
CA GLY A 422 7.75 13.56 4.06
C GLY A 422 6.70 14.59 3.62
N LYS A 423 6.54 14.79 2.31
CA LYS A 423 5.65 15.82 1.75
C LYS A 423 4.44 15.23 1.04
N ASN A 424 3.36 16.00 1.06
CA ASN A 424 2.12 15.72 0.34
C ASN A 424 1.69 14.24 0.48
N ILE A 425 1.73 13.71 1.71
CA ILE A 425 1.38 12.30 1.95
C ILE A 425 -0.07 12.12 1.53
N SER A 426 -0.30 11.28 0.54
CA SER A 426 -1.53 11.27 -0.25
C SER A 426 -2.19 9.91 -0.30
N THR A 427 -3.51 9.91 -0.23
CA THR A 427 -4.35 8.74 -0.49
C THR A 427 -5.60 9.14 -1.27
N LYS A 428 -6.35 8.15 -1.79
CA LYS A 428 -7.60 8.41 -2.48
C LYS A 428 -8.68 8.79 -1.46
N SER A 429 -9.43 9.86 -1.74
CA SER A 429 -10.56 10.25 -0.90
C SER A 429 -11.68 9.21 -0.92
N VAL A 430 -12.38 9.10 0.20
CA VAL A 430 -13.57 8.25 0.36
C VAL A 430 -14.64 8.61 -0.67
N GLY A 431 -15.03 7.64 -1.49
CA GLY A 431 -16.12 7.77 -2.46
C GLY A 431 -15.87 8.72 -3.62
N ARG A 432 -14.64 9.23 -3.81
CA ARG A 432 -14.30 10.22 -4.84
C ARG A 432 -12.93 9.95 -5.46
N ASP A 433 -12.75 10.41 -6.69
CA ASP A 433 -11.47 10.37 -7.42
C ASP A 433 -10.61 11.62 -7.16
N SER A 434 -10.70 12.15 -5.94
CA SER A 434 -9.86 13.26 -5.47
C SER A 434 -8.73 12.76 -4.58
N ARG A 435 -7.66 13.55 -4.55
CA ARG A 435 -6.55 13.37 -3.62
C ARG A 435 -6.94 13.87 -2.24
N GLU A 436 -6.76 13.03 -1.24
CA GLU A 436 -6.78 13.41 0.17
C GLU A 436 -5.34 13.56 0.66
N ASP A 437 -5.03 14.73 1.23
CA ASP A 437 -3.74 14.99 1.86
C ASP A 437 -3.79 14.61 3.34
N ILE A 438 -3.07 13.55 3.69
CA ILE A 438 -2.98 13.00 5.04
C ILE A 438 -1.63 13.32 5.69
N THR A 439 -0.86 14.29 5.19
CA THR A 439 0.45 14.66 5.81
C THR A 439 0.32 14.98 7.30
N HIS A 440 -0.79 15.63 7.66
CA HIS A 440 -1.10 16.01 9.04
C HIS A 440 -1.38 14.82 9.97
N THR A 441 -1.59 13.61 9.46
CA THR A 441 -1.76 12.39 10.28
C THR A 441 -0.41 11.81 10.69
N TYR A 442 0.65 12.05 9.91
CA TYR A 442 2.00 11.55 10.14
C TYR A 442 2.90 12.53 10.89
N LYS A 443 2.69 13.83 10.74
CA LYS A 443 3.56 14.86 11.33
C LYS A 443 2.79 16.12 11.70
N TYR A 444 3.35 16.88 12.62
CA TYR A 444 2.88 18.22 12.95
C TYR A 444 3.31 19.23 11.88
N PRO A 445 2.66 20.41 11.78
CA PRO A 445 3.07 21.43 10.83
C PRO A 445 4.53 21.85 11.04
N GLU A 446 5.27 21.92 9.95
CA GLU A 446 6.70 22.29 9.91
C GLU A 446 6.93 23.64 10.59
N GLY A 447 7.96 23.73 11.43
CA GLY A 447 8.30 24.91 12.22
C GLY A 447 7.44 25.15 13.47
N SER A 448 6.42 24.34 13.74
CA SER A 448 5.62 24.42 14.96
C SER A 448 6.38 23.94 16.20
N GLU A 449 6.01 24.41 17.39
CA GLU A 449 6.63 23.96 18.65
C GLU A 449 6.51 22.43 18.83
N LYS A 450 5.34 21.87 18.50
CA LYS A 450 5.10 20.43 18.58
C LYS A 450 5.97 19.60 17.63
N GLU A 451 6.20 20.08 16.42
CA GLU A 451 7.09 19.40 15.48
C GLU A 451 8.50 19.30 16.06
N ARG A 452 9.04 20.40 16.58
CA ARG A 452 10.36 20.42 17.24
C ARG A 452 10.41 19.54 18.48
N GLU A 453 9.36 19.55 19.31
CA GLU A 453 9.28 18.70 20.49
C GLU A 453 9.32 17.20 20.13
N VAL A 454 8.54 16.80 19.12
CA VAL A 454 8.49 15.42 18.63
C VAL A 454 9.82 15.01 18.02
N PHE A 455 10.43 15.88 17.20
CA PHE A 455 11.72 15.60 16.59
C PHE A 455 12.83 15.49 17.65
N ALA A 456 12.87 16.40 18.62
CA ALA A 456 13.83 16.35 19.73
C ALA A 456 13.62 15.17 20.69
N LYS A 457 12.40 14.62 20.76
CA LYS A 457 12.10 13.38 21.47
C LYS A 457 12.64 12.15 20.72
N ALA A 458 12.58 12.20 19.38
CA ALA A 458 13.05 11.14 18.49
C ALA A 458 14.58 11.13 18.34
N GLU A 459 15.23 12.29 18.30
CA GLU A 459 16.69 12.42 18.36
C GLU A 459 17.21 12.10 19.76
N HIS A 460 17.99 11.01 19.90
CA HIS A 460 18.68 10.71 21.16
C HIS A 460 19.82 11.71 21.48
N GLU A 461 20.25 12.53 20.51
CA GLU A 461 21.30 13.53 20.66
C GLU A 461 20.83 14.89 20.15
N LYS A 462 20.92 15.92 21.00
CA LYS A 462 20.51 17.30 20.69
C LYS A 462 21.40 17.89 19.59
N SER A 463 21.01 17.74 18.33
CA SER A 463 21.60 18.43 17.20
C SER A 463 20.58 19.45 16.67
N SER A 464 20.34 20.52 17.44
CA SER A 464 19.56 21.65 16.92
C SER A 464 20.39 22.41 15.88
N LEU A 465 20.39 21.93 14.63
CA LEU A 465 20.94 22.65 13.49
C LEU A 465 20.01 23.84 13.21
N ARG A 466 20.37 25.01 13.72
CA ARG A 466 19.74 26.26 13.28
C ARG A 466 20.23 26.55 11.87
N GLU A 467 19.30 26.69 10.93
CA GLU A 467 19.59 27.42 9.69
C GLU A 467 19.93 28.86 10.09
N GLU A 468 21.19 29.26 9.92
CA GLU A 468 21.56 30.67 9.97
C GLU A 468 21.07 31.31 8.66
N ASP A 469 20.14 32.26 8.77
CA ASP A 469 19.65 33.00 7.61
C ASP A 469 20.72 34.00 7.16
N GLU A 470 21.60 33.55 6.27
CA GLU A 470 22.66 34.35 5.68
C GLU A 470 22.14 35.33 4.60
N GLY A 471 20.82 35.40 4.36
CA GLY A 471 20.18 36.34 3.43
C GLY A 471 20.31 36.01 1.95
N LEU A 472 20.98 34.90 1.57
CA LEU A 472 20.95 34.37 0.21
C LEU A 472 19.98 33.18 0.13
N HIS A 473 19.08 33.19 -0.85
CA HIS A 473 18.17 32.06 -1.09
C HIS A 473 18.19 31.61 -2.54
N LEU A 474 18.24 30.29 -2.76
CA LEU A 474 18.22 29.66 -4.06
C LEU A 474 17.00 28.75 -4.19
N LYS A 475 16.27 28.84 -5.31
CA LYS A 475 15.18 27.92 -5.65
C LYS A 475 15.17 27.64 -7.15
N ILE A 476 14.66 26.46 -7.53
CA ILE A 476 14.49 26.09 -8.94
C ILE A 476 13.01 26.23 -9.31
N LYS A 477 12.72 26.98 -10.38
CA LYS A 477 11.39 27.09 -11.00
C LYS A 477 11.37 26.39 -12.35
N LEU A 478 10.24 25.82 -12.72
CA LEU A 478 10.00 25.15 -14.01
C LEU A 478 9.12 26.06 -14.89
N SER A 479 9.39 26.16 -16.19
CA SER A 479 8.45 26.74 -17.16
C SER A 479 7.21 25.86 -17.31
N GLU A 480 6.06 26.42 -17.66
CA GLU A 480 4.90 25.58 -18.01
C GLU A 480 5.23 24.62 -19.17
N GLY A 481 4.65 23.41 -19.16
CA GLY A 481 4.65 22.52 -20.31
C GLY A 481 5.86 21.58 -20.47
N ALA A 482 6.38 21.00 -19.38
CA ALA A 482 7.35 19.90 -19.44
C ALA A 482 6.68 18.59 -19.91
N ASN A 483 6.35 18.53 -21.20
CA ASN A 483 5.72 17.37 -21.83
C ASN A 483 6.75 16.50 -22.53
N ILE A 484 6.50 15.19 -22.56
CA ILE A 484 7.38 14.26 -23.27
C ILE A 484 7.44 14.61 -24.76
N GLY A 485 8.63 14.58 -25.35
CA GLY A 485 8.85 14.99 -26.74
C GLY A 485 9.10 16.49 -26.96
N CYS A 486 9.04 17.31 -25.91
CA CYS A 486 9.21 18.76 -26.00
C CYS A 486 10.46 19.25 -25.26
N ASP A 487 11.07 20.32 -25.76
CA ASP A 487 12.07 21.07 -25.03
C ASP A 487 11.40 21.98 -23.99
N PHE A 488 12.03 22.18 -22.82
CA PHE A 488 11.49 23.02 -21.76
C PHE A 488 12.61 23.75 -21.00
N ASP A 489 12.24 24.75 -20.19
CA ASP A 489 13.18 25.58 -19.44
C ASP A 489 13.02 25.41 -17.92
N VAL A 490 14.14 25.34 -17.22
CA VAL A 490 14.20 25.49 -15.76
C VAL A 490 14.98 26.75 -15.41
N PHE A 491 14.65 27.38 -14.29
CA PHE A 491 15.23 28.63 -13.84
C PHE A 491 15.78 28.49 -12.43
N ALA A 492 17.07 28.77 -12.25
CA ALA A 492 17.59 29.11 -10.93
C ALA A 492 17.15 30.53 -10.58
N VAL A 493 16.47 30.67 -9.45
CA VAL A 493 16.02 31.96 -8.93
C VAL A 493 16.76 32.21 -7.63
N ILE A 494 17.64 33.21 -7.66
CA ILE A 494 18.50 33.60 -6.55
C ILE A 494 17.96 34.92 -5.98
N ASN A 495 17.71 34.97 -4.69
CA ASN A 495 17.33 36.19 -3.98
C ASN A 495 18.47 36.58 -3.04
N ASN A 496 18.98 37.80 -3.21
CA ASN A 496 19.90 38.40 -2.25
C ASN A 496 19.11 39.37 -1.37
N ASN A 497 18.76 38.93 -0.17
CA ASN A 497 18.08 39.70 0.87
C ASN A 497 19.07 40.34 1.85
N SER A 498 20.28 40.65 1.39
CA SER A 498 21.30 41.36 2.17
C SER A 498 21.63 42.72 1.56
N ASP A 499 22.20 43.61 2.39
CA ASP A 499 22.61 44.96 1.98
C ASP A 499 23.89 44.99 1.14
N THR A 500 24.56 43.84 0.98
CA THR A 500 25.83 43.73 0.27
C THR A 500 25.66 43.08 -1.10
N GLU A 501 26.42 43.59 -2.07
CA GLU A 501 26.59 42.91 -3.35
C GLU A 501 27.41 41.63 -3.12
N ARG A 502 26.97 40.52 -3.71
CA ARG A 502 27.66 39.24 -3.62
C ARG A 502 28.07 38.74 -5.00
N VAL A 503 29.23 38.11 -5.06
CA VAL A 503 29.73 37.48 -6.28
C VAL A 503 29.81 35.97 -6.04
N CYS A 504 29.05 35.23 -6.84
CA CYS A 504 28.89 33.80 -6.66
C CYS A 504 29.20 33.05 -7.97
N ARG A 505 29.59 31.78 -7.84
CA ARG A 505 29.49 30.79 -8.92
C ARG A 505 28.13 30.11 -8.84
N LEU A 506 27.43 30.00 -9.96
CA LEU A 506 26.20 29.22 -10.08
C LEU A 506 26.44 28.06 -11.05
N MET A 507 26.29 26.84 -10.55
CA MET A 507 26.25 25.63 -11.36
C MET A 507 24.81 25.09 -11.38
N LEU A 508 24.31 24.80 -12.59
CA LEU A 508 23.05 24.09 -12.82
C LEU A 508 23.33 22.80 -13.57
N CYS A 509 22.86 21.67 -13.05
CA CYS A 509 22.98 20.36 -13.67
C CYS A 509 21.63 19.65 -13.67
N ALA A 510 21.19 19.20 -14.85
CA ALA A 510 19.99 18.41 -15.06
C ALA A 510 20.38 17.01 -15.54
N ARG A 511 19.87 15.98 -14.84
CA ARG A 511 20.17 14.58 -15.12
C ARG A 511 18.86 13.79 -15.09
N THR A 512 18.73 12.76 -15.92
CA THR A 512 17.58 11.85 -15.78
C THR A 512 17.65 11.15 -14.43
N ALA A 513 16.52 10.76 -13.87
CA ALA A 513 16.47 10.07 -12.60
C ALA A 513 15.39 8.99 -12.60
N SER A 514 15.61 7.94 -11.84
CA SER A 514 14.55 7.00 -11.46
C SER A 514 13.80 7.52 -10.23
N TYR A 515 12.59 7.04 -9.99
CA TYR A 515 11.76 7.51 -8.87
C TYR A 515 12.38 7.22 -7.50
N ASN A 516 13.22 6.19 -7.37
CA ASN A 516 13.94 5.87 -6.14
C ASN A 516 15.15 6.78 -5.86
N GLY A 517 15.37 7.82 -6.68
CA GLY A 517 16.45 8.78 -6.53
C GLY A 517 17.75 8.41 -7.27
N THR A 518 17.81 7.26 -7.96
CA THR A 518 18.97 6.87 -8.77
C THR A 518 19.16 7.86 -9.92
N VAL A 519 20.32 8.52 -9.96
CA VAL A 519 20.65 9.53 -10.97
C VAL A 519 21.28 8.88 -12.20
N GLY A 520 20.75 9.23 -13.37
CA GLY A 520 21.20 8.81 -14.69
C GLY A 520 22.17 9.79 -15.36
N PRO A 521 22.31 9.71 -16.69
CA PRO A 521 23.18 10.60 -17.46
C PRO A 521 22.70 12.06 -17.45
N GLN A 522 23.64 12.98 -17.68
CA GLN A 522 23.38 14.40 -17.79
C GLN A 522 22.65 14.76 -19.09
N CYS A 523 21.59 15.56 -18.99
CA CYS A 523 20.80 16.06 -20.12
C CYS A 523 20.83 17.60 -20.26
N GLY A 524 21.36 18.33 -19.29
CA GLY A 524 21.57 19.77 -19.37
C GLY A 524 22.55 20.25 -18.31
N MET A 525 23.39 21.23 -18.65
CA MET A 525 24.32 21.83 -17.68
C MET A 525 24.62 23.28 -18.04
N LYS A 526 24.80 24.12 -17.03
CA LYS A 526 25.22 25.50 -17.16
C LYS A 526 26.05 25.91 -15.96
N ASP A 527 27.29 26.33 -16.21
CA ASP A 527 28.22 26.81 -15.18
C ASP A 527 28.51 28.29 -15.42
N LEU A 528 28.12 29.13 -14.48
CA LEU A 528 28.37 30.56 -14.48
C LEU A 528 29.35 30.90 -13.36
N LEU A 529 30.60 31.15 -13.74
CA LEU A 529 31.68 31.41 -12.78
C LEU A 529 31.48 32.73 -12.02
N ASN A 530 30.90 33.75 -12.65
CA ASN A 530 30.72 35.07 -12.03
C ASN A 530 29.28 35.56 -12.20
N VAL A 531 28.48 35.38 -11.16
CA VAL A 531 27.13 35.93 -11.04
C VAL A 531 27.18 37.02 -9.96
N THR A 532 27.00 38.28 -10.39
CA THR A 532 26.90 39.42 -9.47
C THR A 532 25.45 39.58 -9.02
N LEU A 533 25.22 39.48 -7.72
CA LEU A 533 23.93 39.58 -7.07
C LEU A 533 23.82 40.92 -6.35
N ALA A 534 23.08 41.86 -6.93
CA ALA A 534 22.82 43.15 -6.33
C ALA A 534 22.08 43.01 -4.98
N PRO A 535 22.28 43.94 -4.02
CA PRO A 535 21.51 43.99 -2.78
C PRO A 535 20.00 44.02 -3.05
N TRP A 536 19.23 43.30 -2.25
CA TRP A 536 17.75 43.25 -2.29
C TRP A 536 17.16 42.93 -3.68
N ALA A 537 17.86 42.13 -4.49
CA ALA A 537 17.46 41.81 -5.86
C ALA A 537 17.25 40.31 -6.10
N GLU A 538 16.30 39.99 -6.99
CA GLU A 538 16.11 38.66 -7.56
C GLU A 538 16.88 38.55 -8.88
N HIS A 539 17.69 37.49 -9.03
CA HIS A 539 18.36 37.13 -10.26
C HIS A 539 17.83 35.79 -10.79
N ARG A 540 17.60 35.69 -12.10
CA ARG A 540 17.02 34.50 -12.74
C ARG A 540 17.92 33.99 -13.85
N VAL A 541 18.36 32.74 -13.74
CA VAL A 541 19.22 32.09 -14.74
C VAL A 541 18.49 30.92 -15.38
N PRO A 542 18.22 30.94 -16.70
CA PRO A 542 17.59 29.83 -17.40
C PRO A 542 18.59 28.72 -17.75
N LEU A 543 18.12 27.48 -17.74
CA LEU A 543 18.71 26.29 -18.33
C LEU A 543 17.66 25.62 -19.23
N ARG A 544 17.93 25.60 -20.54
CA ARG A 544 17.10 24.90 -21.54
C ARG A 544 17.47 23.42 -21.56
N ILE A 545 16.48 22.55 -21.43
CA ILE A 545 16.61 21.09 -21.50
C ILE A 545 15.97 20.62 -22.80
N LEU A 546 16.76 19.96 -23.64
CA LEU A 546 16.37 19.57 -24.99
C LEU A 546 15.91 18.11 -25.05
N TYR A 547 14.83 17.80 -25.76
CA TYR A 547 14.35 16.43 -25.96
C TYR A 547 15.42 15.53 -26.56
N GLU A 548 16.22 16.03 -27.49
CA GLU A 548 17.36 15.29 -28.05
C GLU A 548 18.37 14.82 -26.99
N LYS A 549 18.47 15.53 -25.84
CA LYS A 549 19.42 15.20 -24.77
C LYS A 549 18.86 14.26 -23.72
N TYR A 550 17.54 14.24 -23.50
CA TYR A 550 16.93 13.37 -22.49
C TYR A 550 16.11 12.22 -23.09
N GLY A 551 15.65 12.29 -24.33
CA GLY A 551 14.65 11.40 -24.90
C GLY A 551 15.02 9.91 -24.88
N GLU A 552 16.28 9.57 -25.16
CA GLU A 552 16.75 8.18 -25.16
C GLU A 552 17.17 7.66 -23.77
N ILE A 553 17.48 8.56 -22.84
CA ILE A 553 18.03 8.23 -21.51
C ILE A 553 17.02 8.46 -20.38
N LEU A 554 15.81 8.92 -20.70
CA LEU A 554 14.71 9.09 -19.76
C LEU A 554 14.18 7.71 -19.37
N THR A 555 13.99 7.50 -18.07
CA THR A 555 13.42 6.26 -17.54
C THR A 555 11.90 6.26 -17.71
N GLN A 556 11.26 5.12 -17.48
CA GLN A 556 9.79 5.01 -17.48
C GLN A 556 9.12 5.84 -16.37
N ASP A 557 9.90 6.31 -15.40
CA ASP A 557 9.44 7.17 -14.31
C ASP A 557 9.20 8.62 -14.76
N ASN A 558 9.72 9.01 -15.93
CA ASN A 558 9.62 10.36 -16.49
C ASN A 558 10.17 11.46 -15.56
N LEU A 559 11.28 11.22 -14.88
CA LEU A 559 11.86 12.19 -13.94
C LEU A 559 13.20 12.73 -14.42
N ILE A 560 13.37 14.04 -14.27
CA ILE A 560 14.64 14.75 -14.45
C ILE A 560 14.95 15.49 -13.14
N LYS A 561 16.08 15.16 -12.52
CA LYS A 561 16.57 15.84 -11.33
C LYS A 561 17.43 17.02 -11.73
N VAL A 562 17.09 18.20 -11.23
CA VAL A 562 17.84 19.45 -11.43
C VAL A 562 18.48 19.85 -10.11
N VAL A 563 19.79 20.01 -10.11
CA VAL A 563 20.60 20.48 -8.99
C VAL A 563 21.15 21.86 -9.34
N ALA A 564 20.96 22.81 -8.44
CA ALA A 564 21.55 24.13 -8.48
C ALA A 564 22.50 24.30 -7.29
N LEU A 565 23.74 24.66 -7.57
CA LEU A 565 24.78 24.90 -6.57
C LEU A 565 25.21 26.37 -6.68
N LEU A 566 25.01 27.13 -5.62
CA LEU A 566 25.46 28.52 -5.52
C LEU A 566 26.60 28.59 -4.51
N THR A 567 27.79 28.97 -4.96
CA THR A 567 28.98 29.12 -4.09
C THR A 567 29.34 30.60 -3.99
N GLU A 568 29.31 31.16 -2.79
CA GLU A 568 29.77 32.52 -2.51
C GLU A 568 31.29 32.57 -2.34
N TYR A 569 31.96 33.42 -3.13
CA TYR A 569 33.42 33.44 -3.13
C TYR A 569 34.05 34.03 -1.86
N GLN A 570 33.39 34.97 -1.19
CA GLN A 570 33.96 35.69 -0.04
C GLN A 570 34.01 34.81 1.21
N THR A 571 32.93 34.11 1.51
CA THR A 571 32.80 33.26 2.70
C THR A 571 33.11 31.79 2.41
N GLY A 572 33.00 31.39 1.14
CA GLY A 572 33.05 30.00 0.72
C GLY A 572 31.78 29.21 1.07
N ASP A 573 30.69 29.89 1.40
CA ASP A 573 29.43 29.21 1.70
C ASP A 573 28.74 28.71 0.43
N VAL A 574 27.93 27.69 0.63
CA VAL A 574 27.35 26.91 -0.45
C VAL A 574 25.87 26.70 -0.15
N ILE A 575 25.03 27.04 -1.12
CA ILE A 575 23.59 26.83 -1.06
C ILE A 575 23.22 25.84 -2.17
N VAL A 576 22.55 24.77 -1.79
CA VAL A 576 22.06 23.74 -2.70
C VAL A 576 20.55 23.89 -2.87
N ALA A 577 20.06 23.81 -4.11
CA ALA A 577 18.65 23.61 -4.38
C ALA A 577 18.48 22.41 -5.31
N VAL A 578 17.57 21.52 -4.97
CA VAL A 578 17.25 20.33 -5.77
C VAL A 578 15.77 20.35 -6.12
N ARG A 579 15.45 20.00 -7.36
CA ARG A 579 14.08 19.84 -7.83
C ARG A 579 13.97 18.67 -8.79
N ASP A 580 13.00 17.81 -8.54
CA ASP A 580 12.59 16.77 -9.47
C ASP A 580 11.49 17.31 -10.40
N VAL A 581 11.71 17.17 -11.71
CA VAL A 581 10.81 17.58 -12.78
C VAL A 581 10.16 16.34 -13.37
N TYR A 582 8.84 16.25 -13.25
CA TYR A 582 8.07 15.19 -13.91
C TYR A 582 7.73 15.59 -15.35
N ILE A 583 8.05 14.71 -16.30
CA ILE A 583 7.78 14.88 -17.73
C ILE A 583 6.44 14.24 -18.05
N GLN A 584 5.47 15.05 -18.45
CA GLN A 584 4.10 14.62 -18.63
C GLN A 584 3.91 13.75 -19.88
N ASN A 585 3.27 12.59 -19.70
CA ASN A 585 2.81 11.74 -20.79
C ASN A 585 1.58 12.32 -21.50
N PRO A 586 1.36 11.99 -22.79
CA PRO A 586 0.16 12.37 -23.52
C PRO A 586 -1.10 11.76 -22.88
N GLU A 587 -2.20 12.51 -22.93
CA GLU A 587 -3.50 12.06 -22.43
C GLU A 587 -4.05 10.88 -23.24
N ILE A 588 -4.54 9.84 -22.55
CA ILE A 588 -5.35 8.78 -23.14
C ILE A 588 -6.82 9.17 -23.01
N LYS A 589 -7.51 9.31 -24.14
CA LYS A 589 -8.95 9.63 -24.18
C LYS A 589 -9.75 8.34 -24.31
N ILE A 590 -10.65 8.13 -23.35
CA ILE A 590 -11.58 6.99 -23.32
C ILE A 590 -13.00 7.51 -23.54
N ARG A 591 -13.69 6.98 -24.55
CA ARG A 591 -15.09 7.30 -24.85
C ARG A 591 -15.93 6.03 -24.82
N ILE A 592 -17.00 6.05 -24.03
CA ILE A 592 -17.94 4.94 -23.97
C ILE A 592 -19.02 5.13 -25.03
N LEU A 593 -19.16 4.12 -25.89
CA LEU A 593 -20.12 4.10 -26.99
C LEU A 593 -21.26 3.14 -26.65
N GLY A 594 -22.47 3.71 -26.52
CA GLY A 594 -23.66 2.99 -26.08
C GLY A 594 -23.99 3.24 -24.61
N GLU A 595 -25.10 2.66 -24.17
CA GLU A 595 -25.57 2.80 -22.79
C GLU A 595 -25.02 1.66 -21.93
N PRO A 596 -24.31 1.96 -20.82
CA PRO A 596 -23.77 0.94 -19.93
C PRO A 596 -24.92 0.22 -19.20
N MET A 597 -25.12 -1.06 -19.50
CA MET A 597 -26.12 -1.91 -18.86
C MET A 597 -25.53 -3.26 -18.50
N GLN A 598 -25.93 -3.81 -17.35
CA GLN A 598 -25.46 -5.12 -16.89
C GLN A 598 -25.73 -6.21 -17.95
N LYS A 599 -24.75 -7.08 -18.20
CA LYS A 599 -24.83 -8.19 -19.17
C LYS A 599 -25.13 -7.76 -20.63
N ARG A 600 -24.87 -6.49 -20.97
CA ARG A 600 -24.96 -5.98 -22.35
C ARG A 600 -23.57 -5.64 -22.87
N LYS A 601 -23.30 -5.96 -24.14
CA LYS A 601 -22.05 -5.56 -24.79
C LYS A 601 -21.93 -4.04 -24.83
N LEU A 602 -20.77 -3.53 -24.42
CA LEU A 602 -20.40 -2.12 -24.42
C LEU A 602 -19.11 -1.94 -25.22
N VAL A 603 -18.92 -0.78 -25.84
CA VAL A 603 -17.70 -0.46 -26.60
C VAL A 603 -17.01 0.73 -25.93
N ALA A 604 -15.71 0.59 -25.65
CA ALA A 604 -14.84 1.68 -25.23
C ALA A 604 -13.90 2.04 -26.39
N GLU A 605 -13.99 3.27 -26.89
CA GLU A 605 -13.05 3.85 -27.83
C GLU A 605 -11.89 4.47 -27.05
N ILE A 606 -10.69 3.93 -27.22
CA ILE A 606 -9.46 4.38 -26.56
C ILE A 606 -8.55 5.01 -27.61
N SER A 607 -8.09 6.23 -27.36
CA SER A 607 -7.24 6.97 -28.30
C SER A 607 -6.15 7.77 -27.58
N LEU A 608 -5.02 7.95 -28.25
CA LEU A 608 -3.88 8.74 -27.79
C LEU A 608 -3.29 9.47 -29.00
N VAL A 609 -2.86 10.71 -28.79
CA VAL A 609 -2.18 11.50 -29.82
C VAL A 609 -0.67 11.34 -29.64
N ASN A 610 0.02 10.90 -30.69
CA ASN A 610 1.47 10.76 -30.68
C ASN A 610 2.13 12.14 -30.41
N PRO A 611 2.87 12.32 -29.31
CA PRO A 611 3.51 13.60 -28.99
C PRO A 611 4.82 13.82 -29.76
N PHE A 612 5.35 12.79 -30.45
CA PHE A 612 6.63 12.84 -31.13
C PHE A 612 6.51 13.18 -32.62
N ALA A 613 7.59 13.72 -33.18
CA ALA A 613 7.73 13.92 -34.62
C ALA A 613 7.95 12.60 -35.40
N VAL A 614 8.32 11.52 -34.71
CA VAL A 614 8.55 10.19 -35.30
C VAL A 614 7.37 9.25 -35.02
N PRO A 615 7.08 8.27 -35.91
CA PRO A 615 6.05 7.27 -35.67
C PRO A 615 6.35 6.38 -34.46
N LEU A 616 5.30 6.06 -33.68
CA LEU A 616 5.35 5.00 -32.68
C LEU A 616 5.18 3.63 -33.35
N ASN A 617 5.94 2.63 -32.90
CA ASN A 617 5.86 1.26 -33.40
C ASN A 617 5.49 0.30 -32.25
N ASN A 618 4.94 -0.87 -32.58
CA ASN A 618 4.55 -1.91 -31.62
C ASN A 618 3.59 -1.39 -30.53
N CYS A 619 2.60 -0.58 -30.92
CA CYS A 619 1.66 0.01 -29.99
C CYS A 619 0.65 -1.03 -29.49
N VAL A 620 0.49 -1.09 -28.17
CA VAL A 620 -0.43 -2.02 -27.50
C VAL A 620 -1.29 -1.24 -26.51
N PHE A 621 -2.60 -1.40 -26.59
CA PHE A 621 -3.52 -1.01 -25.52
C PHE A 621 -3.84 -2.22 -24.65
N LEU A 622 -3.70 -2.03 -23.34
CA LEU A 622 -4.14 -2.95 -22.31
C LEU A 622 -5.29 -2.29 -21.55
N ALA A 623 -6.41 -2.99 -21.39
CA ALA A 623 -7.57 -2.53 -20.62
C ALA A 623 -8.04 -3.63 -19.66
N GLU A 624 -8.39 -3.22 -18.44
CA GLU A 624 -8.94 -4.09 -17.39
C GLU A 624 -9.94 -3.28 -16.57
N GLY A 625 -11.02 -3.92 -16.12
CA GLY A 625 -11.93 -3.30 -15.18
C GLY A 625 -12.86 -4.31 -14.55
N THR A 626 -12.76 -4.47 -13.23
CA THR A 626 -13.67 -5.35 -12.48
C THR A 626 -15.13 -4.92 -12.64
N GLY A 627 -15.97 -5.87 -13.00
CA GLY A 627 -17.38 -5.63 -13.35
C GLY A 627 -17.63 -5.13 -14.79
N LEU A 628 -16.58 -4.84 -15.55
CA LEU A 628 -16.67 -4.39 -16.95
C LEU A 628 -16.14 -5.44 -17.95
N THR A 629 -15.02 -6.09 -17.64
CA THR A 629 -14.37 -7.10 -18.49
C THR A 629 -14.10 -8.39 -17.70
N ASP A 630 -14.09 -9.54 -18.39
CA ASP A 630 -13.61 -10.80 -17.84
C ASP A 630 -12.08 -10.87 -18.04
N GLY A 631 -11.35 -10.30 -17.08
CA GLY A 631 -9.90 -10.17 -17.14
C GLY A 631 -9.39 -9.10 -18.12
N GLN A 632 -8.09 -9.17 -18.41
CA GLN A 632 -7.37 -8.20 -19.25
C GLN A 632 -7.69 -8.36 -20.74
N GLN A 633 -7.93 -7.24 -21.41
CA GLN A 633 -8.13 -7.13 -22.85
C GLN A 633 -6.90 -6.45 -23.47
N ILE A 634 -6.29 -7.11 -24.45
CA ILE A 634 -5.10 -6.62 -25.14
C ILE A 634 -5.46 -6.34 -26.60
N LYS A 635 -5.06 -5.18 -27.10
CA LYS A 635 -5.22 -4.78 -28.50
C LYS A 635 -3.92 -4.21 -29.06
N GLU A 636 -3.34 -4.93 -30.01
CA GLU A 636 -2.23 -4.45 -30.85
C GLU A 636 -2.79 -3.57 -31.98
N LEU A 637 -2.10 -2.47 -32.31
CA LEU A 637 -2.49 -1.49 -33.33
C LEU A 637 -1.76 -1.65 -34.66
#